data_AF-A0A1C7M4D7-F1
#
_entry.id   AF-A0A1C7M4D7-F1
#
_cell.length_a   1.000
_cell.length_b   1.000
_cell.length_c   1.000
_cell.angle_alpha   90.00
_cell.angle_beta   90.00
_cell.angle_gamma   90.00
#
_symmetry.space_group_name_H-M   'P 1'
#
loop_
_entity.id
_entity.type
_entity.pdbx_description
1 polymer ?
#
loop_
_entity_poly.entity_id
_entity_poly.type
_entity_poly.pdbx_seq_one_letter_code
_entity_poly.pdbx_strand_id
1 'polypeptide(L)'
;MLYLGVLHLKLCQKALTPRTHLSIQNTCYDANCVIGLVRAAERCRSPAIIQMFPVTLAYGKGPFLQFCLNAAREASVPIAVSLDHATDPEHLELALGLAERGIAFDSIMVDASHAETDEENIVLAPLRRTS
;
A
#
# COMPACT_ATOMS: atom_id res chain seq x y z
N MET A 1 -14.97 16.40 -4.15
CA MET A 1 -14.77 15.91 -2.76
C MET A 1 -14.17 14.53 -2.94
N LEU A 2 -12.83 14.37 -2.83
CA LEU A 2 -12.17 13.11 -3.24
C LEU A 2 -12.67 11.93 -2.40
N TYR A 3 -13.52 11.08 -2.98
CA TYR A 3 -13.84 9.78 -2.42
C TYR A 3 -12.64 8.85 -2.64
N LEU A 4 -11.71 8.89 -1.68
CA LEU A 4 -10.61 7.94 -1.57
C LEU A 4 -11.17 6.58 -1.13
N GLY A 5 -11.36 5.66 -2.07
CA GLY A 5 -11.66 4.25 -1.78
C GLY A 5 -10.41 3.52 -1.28
N VAL A 6 -9.96 3.80 -0.04
CA VAL A 6 -8.75 3.15 0.51
C VAL A 6 -9.12 1.96 1.39
N LEU A 7 -8.60 0.79 1.07
CA LEU A 7 -8.52 -0.36 1.99
C LEU A 7 -7.41 -0.13 3.05
N HIS A 8 -7.27 1.09 3.59
CA HIS A 8 -6.17 1.53 4.47
C HIS A 8 -6.32 1.06 5.93
N LEU A 9 -7.42 0.39 6.26
CA LEU A 9 -8.03 0.53 7.59
C LEU A 9 -7.16 -0.01 8.74
N LYS A 10 -6.41 -1.10 8.57
CA LYS A 10 -5.80 -1.80 9.72
C LYS A 10 -4.57 -1.09 10.32
N LEU A 11 -3.70 -0.49 9.50
CA LEU A 11 -2.51 0.22 10.00
C LEU A 11 -2.79 1.68 10.33
N CYS A 12 -3.66 2.36 9.58
CA CYS A 12 -4.08 3.71 9.95
C CYS A 12 -4.83 3.73 11.29
N GLN A 13 -5.69 2.74 11.55
CA GLN A 13 -6.38 2.62 12.84
C GLN A 13 -5.43 2.34 14.00
N LYS A 14 -4.35 1.57 13.79
CA LYS A 14 -3.30 1.35 14.80
C LYS A 14 -2.42 2.58 15.02
N ALA A 15 -2.17 3.37 13.97
CA ALA A 15 -1.40 4.61 14.05
C ALA A 15 -2.19 5.76 14.70
N LEU A 16 -3.53 5.73 14.67
CA LEU A 16 -4.42 6.75 15.25
C LEU A 16 -4.56 6.72 16.79
N THR A 17 -3.67 6.03 17.52
CA THR A 17 -3.61 6.21 18.98
C THR A 17 -3.19 7.65 19.33
N PRO A 18 -3.71 8.25 20.41
CA PRO A 18 -3.52 9.68 20.72
C PRO A 18 -2.06 10.13 20.95
N ARG A 19 -1.06 9.24 20.86
CA ARG A 19 0.36 9.57 21.03
C ARG A 19 1.22 9.45 19.77
N THR A 20 0.67 8.99 18.64
CA THR A 20 1.43 8.79 17.39
C THR A 20 0.77 9.55 16.25
N HIS A 21 1.22 10.78 15.98
CA HIS A 21 0.68 11.61 14.88
C HIS A 21 1.48 11.49 13.57
N LEU A 22 2.52 10.64 13.52
CA LEU A 22 3.43 10.59 12.38
C LEU A 22 3.77 9.13 12.00
N SER A 23 2.97 8.53 11.12
CA SER A 23 3.39 7.31 10.42
C SER A 23 4.42 7.68 9.35
N ILE A 24 5.56 7.00 9.31
CA ILE A 24 6.53 7.20 8.23
C ILE A 24 5.98 6.51 6.98
N GLN A 25 5.75 7.27 5.90
CA GLN A 25 5.28 6.72 4.64
C GLN A 25 6.29 7.12 3.55
N ASN A 26 6.75 6.17 2.76
CA ASN A 26 7.67 6.45 1.68
C ASN A 26 7.44 5.52 0.50
N THR A 27 7.41 6.12 -0.69
CA THR A 27 7.42 5.39 -1.95
C THR A 27 8.79 4.76 -2.18
N CYS A 28 8.81 3.43 -2.28
CA CYS A 28 10.01 2.64 -2.48
C CYS A 28 10.07 2.11 -3.92
N TYR A 29 11.18 2.40 -4.60
CA TYR A 29 11.43 1.94 -5.98
C TYR A 29 12.40 0.77 -6.07
N ASP A 30 13.19 0.56 -5.01
CA ASP A 30 14.18 -0.51 -4.93
C ASP A 30 14.33 -1.03 -3.49
N ALA A 31 15.20 -2.04 -3.32
CA ALA A 31 15.45 -2.65 -2.03
C ALA A 31 16.11 -1.70 -1.01
N ASN A 32 16.91 -0.74 -1.46
CA ASN A 32 17.58 0.21 -0.55
C ASN A 32 16.57 1.16 0.07
N CYS A 33 15.56 1.61 -0.70
CA CYS A 33 14.45 2.42 -0.18
C CYS A 33 13.71 1.68 0.94
N VAL A 34 13.38 0.40 0.71
CA VAL A 34 12.66 -0.43 1.68
C VAL A 34 13.47 -0.62 2.96
N ILE A 35 14.74 -1.02 2.84
CA ILE A 35 15.63 -1.23 3.99
C ILE A 35 15.82 0.08 4.77
N GLY A 36 15.99 1.20 4.07
CA GLY A 36 16.12 2.52 4.67
C GLY A 36 14.88 2.92 5.47
N LEU A 37 13.68 2.72 4.90
CA LEU A 37 12.41 2.99 5.55
C LEU A 37 12.22 2.13 6.80
N VAL A 38 12.45 0.81 6.70
CA VAL A 38 12.32 -0.12 7.83
C VAL A 38 13.23 0.31 8.97
N ARG A 39 14.52 0.55 8.69
CA ARG A 39 15.48 1.00 9.71
C ARG A 39 15.10 2.33 10.35
N ALA A 40 14.59 3.27 9.56
CA ALA A 40 14.12 4.56 10.06
C ALA A 40 12.90 4.38 10.99
N ALA A 41 11.94 3.54 10.59
CA ALA A 41 10.75 3.23 11.37
C ALA A 41 11.11 2.59 12.72
N GLU A 42 12.00 1.60 12.71
CA GLU A 42 12.48 0.93 13.92
C GLU A 42 13.22 1.88 14.85
N ARG A 43 14.15 2.70 14.32
CA ARG A 43 14.90 3.68 15.11
C ARG A 43 13.97 4.71 15.77
N CYS A 44 12.94 5.14 15.06
CA CYS A 44 11.94 6.07 15.56
C CYS A 44 10.88 5.40 16.46
N ARG A 45 10.87 4.05 16.53
CA ARG A 45 9.81 3.26 17.17
C ARG A 45 8.42 3.68 16.68
N SER A 46 8.32 3.96 15.38
CA SER A 46 7.10 4.46 14.75
C SER A 46 6.57 3.45 13.74
N PRO A 47 5.24 3.28 13.61
CA PRO A 47 4.68 2.53 12.50
C PRO A 47 5.02 3.18 11.16
N ALA A 48 5.08 2.36 10.10
CA ALA A 48 5.39 2.85 8.76
C ALA A 48 4.58 2.16 7.66
N ILE A 49 4.63 2.73 6.45
CA ILE A 49 4.02 2.16 5.24
C ILE A 49 5.05 2.20 4.11
N ILE A 50 5.39 1.02 3.59
CA ILE A 50 6.10 0.86 2.32
C ILE A 50 5.07 1.09 1.21
N GLN A 51 5.20 2.18 0.46
CA GLN A 51 4.35 2.45 -0.69
C GLN A 51 5.06 2.03 -1.98
N MET A 52 4.32 1.45 -2.92
CA MET A 52 4.81 1.19 -4.26
C MET A 52 3.88 1.85 -5.28
N PHE A 53 4.45 2.42 -6.33
CA PHE A 53 3.68 2.81 -7.51
C PHE A 53 3.44 1.62 -8.44
N PRO A 54 2.44 1.70 -9.34
CA PRO A 54 2.16 0.63 -10.29
C PRO A 54 3.35 0.30 -11.18
N VAL A 55 4.13 1.31 -11.59
CA VAL A 55 5.36 1.13 -12.37
C VAL A 55 6.39 0.26 -11.63
N THR A 56 6.53 0.43 -10.32
CA THR A 56 7.44 -0.37 -9.49
C THR A 56 6.95 -1.81 -9.40
N LEU A 57 5.63 -2.01 -9.23
CA LEU A 57 5.03 -3.34 -9.24
C LEU A 57 5.20 -4.03 -10.60
N ALA A 58 5.00 -3.31 -11.71
CA ALA A 58 5.16 -3.87 -13.05
C ALA A 58 6.62 -4.30 -13.33
N TYR A 59 7.58 -3.53 -12.83
CA TYR A 59 9.01 -3.83 -12.96
C TYR A 59 9.45 -5.00 -12.06
N GLY A 60 9.22 -4.89 -10.74
CA GLY A 60 9.70 -5.85 -9.75
C GLY A 60 8.81 -7.09 -9.57
N LYS A 61 7.54 -6.98 -9.98
CA LYS A 61 6.50 -8.03 -9.94
C LYS A 61 6.37 -8.68 -8.56
N GLY A 62 5.87 -9.92 -8.53
CA GLY A 62 5.74 -10.73 -7.32
C GLY A 62 7.01 -10.84 -6.48
N PRO A 63 8.22 -11.03 -7.05
CA PRO A 63 9.45 -11.11 -6.26
C PRO A 63 9.72 -9.87 -5.42
N PHE A 64 9.58 -8.67 -6.00
CA PHE A 64 9.81 -7.45 -5.26
C PHE A 64 8.72 -7.18 -4.21
N LEU A 65 7.45 -7.43 -4.56
CA LEU A 65 6.36 -7.34 -3.57
C LEU A 65 6.59 -8.30 -2.40
N GLN A 66 6.99 -9.54 -2.68
CA GLN A 66 7.29 -10.53 -1.64
C GLN A 66 8.45 -10.09 -0.74
N PHE A 67 9.49 -9.49 -1.32
CA PHE A 67 10.58 -8.90 -0.55
C PHE A 67 10.07 -7.80 0.40
N CYS A 68 9.24 -6.87 -0.08
CA CYS A 68 8.64 -5.83 0.76
C CYS A 68 7.79 -6.41 1.90
N LEU A 69 6.98 -7.43 1.60
CA LEU A 69 6.14 -8.12 2.60
C LEU A 69 6.98 -8.82 3.67
N ASN A 70 8.08 -9.46 3.28
CA ASN A 70 8.98 -10.11 4.23
C ASN A 70 9.67 -9.07 5.12
N ALA A 71 10.21 -7.99 4.52
CA ALA A 71 10.83 -6.91 5.27
C ALA A 71 9.87 -6.25 6.28
N ALA A 72 8.60 -6.07 5.89
CA ALA A 72 7.56 -5.56 6.79
C ALA A 72 7.24 -6.52 7.95
N ARG A 73 7.17 -7.83 7.68
CA ARG A 73 6.90 -8.88 8.70
C ARG A 73 8.04 -9.09 9.67
N GLU A 74 9.28 -8.93 9.22
CA GLU A 74 10.49 -9.11 10.03
C GLU A 74 10.82 -7.89 10.90
N ALA A 75 10.21 -6.73 10.61
CA ALA A 75 10.43 -5.50 11.36
C ALA A 75 9.92 -5.57 12.81
N SER A 76 10.61 -4.88 13.71
CA SER A 76 10.26 -4.78 15.14
C SER A 76 9.10 -3.79 15.43
N VAL A 77 8.67 -3.03 14.43
CA VAL A 77 7.53 -2.09 14.50
C VAL A 77 6.48 -2.46 13.44
N PRO A 78 5.20 -2.07 13.60
CA PRO A 78 4.18 -2.35 12.59
C PRO A 78 4.48 -1.64 11.26
N ILE A 79 4.61 -2.40 10.17
CA ILE A 79 4.80 -1.86 8.82
C ILE A 79 3.75 -2.44 7.87
N ALA A 80 3.12 -1.59 7.06
CA ALA A 80 2.21 -1.99 5.99
C ALA A 80 2.92 -1.95 4.63
N VAL A 81 2.44 -2.73 3.67
CA VAL A 81 2.80 -2.60 2.25
C VAL A 81 1.57 -2.21 1.44
N SER A 82 1.62 -1.05 0.78
CA SER A 82 0.50 -0.51 0.00
C SER A 82 0.88 -0.30 -1.47
N LEU A 83 -0.06 -0.61 -2.36
CA LEU A 83 -0.03 -0.09 -3.73
C LEU A 83 -0.67 1.28 -3.71
N ASP A 84 0.04 2.27 -4.26
CA ASP A 84 -0.38 3.66 -4.30
C ASP A 84 -0.75 4.07 -5.73
N HIS A 85 -1.75 4.94 -5.88
CA HIS A 85 -2.18 5.48 -7.17
C HIS A 85 -2.37 4.44 -8.30
N ALA A 86 -3.09 3.34 -8.03
CA ALA A 86 -3.45 2.38 -9.07
C ALA A 86 -4.55 2.97 -9.98
N THR A 87 -4.15 3.41 -11.18
CA THR A 87 -5.06 4.02 -12.17
C THR A 87 -5.52 3.02 -13.23
N ASP A 88 -4.62 2.15 -13.71
CA ASP A 88 -4.89 1.31 -14.88
C ASP A 88 -5.39 -0.09 -14.49
N PRO A 89 -6.38 -0.66 -15.22
CA PRO A 89 -6.88 -2.00 -14.97
C PRO A 89 -5.80 -3.08 -14.96
N GLU A 90 -4.82 -3.00 -15.86
CA GLU A 90 -3.73 -3.98 -15.96
C GLU A 90 -2.89 -4.08 -14.68
N HIS A 91 -2.65 -2.93 -14.02
CA HIS A 91 -1.92 -2.88 -12.76
C HIS A 91 -2.74 -3.48 -11.61
N LEU A 92 -4.05 -3.27 -11.62
CA LEU A 92 -4.96 -3.85 -10.64
C LEU A 92 -5.08 -5.37 -10.84
N GLU A 93 -5.21 -5.84 -12.08
CA GLU A 93 -5.21 -7.27 -12.42
C GLU A 93 -3.91 -7.95 -11.98
N LEU A 94 -2.75 -7.31 -12.19
CA LEU A 94 -1.48 -7.82 -11.70
C LEU A 94 -1.47 -7.93 -10.16
N ALA A 95 -1.92 -6.90 -9.45
CA ALA A 95 -1.98 -6.91 -7.99
C ALA A 95 -2.95 -7.99 -7.45
N LEU A 96 -4.12 -8.14 -8.06
CA LEU A 96 -5.13 -9.14 -7.69
C LEU A 96 -4.63 -10.56 -8.00
N GLY A 97 -4.05 -10.79 -9.18
CA GLY A 97 -3.49 -12.10 -9.54
C GLY A 97 -2.30 -12.51 -8.65
N LEU A 98 -1.53 -11.55 -8.12
CA LEU A 98 -0.53 -11.83 -7.09
C LEU A 98 -1.17 -12.17 -5.74
N ALA A 99 -2.26 -11.49 -5.37
CA ALA A 99 -2.99 -11.77 -4.14
C ALA A 99 -3.61 -13.17 -4.14
N GLU A 100 -4.19 -13.62 -5.26
CA GLU A 100 -4.69 -15.00 -5.44
C GLU A 100 -3.61 -16.05 -5.25
N ARG A 101 -2.34 -15.70 -5.52
CA ARG A 101 -1.15 -16.54 -5.32
C ARG A 101 -0.55 -16.42 -3.91
N GLY A 102 -1.19 -15.67 -3.02
CA GLY A 102 -0.75 -15.46 -1.64
C GLY A 102 0.24 -14.31 -1.44
N ILE A 103 0.51 -13.52 -2.48
CA ILE A 103 1.41 -12.35 -2.45
C ILE A 103 0.54 -11.08 -2.51
N ALA A 104 -0.09 -10.74 -1.39
CA ALA A 104 -1.09 -9.67 -1.32
C ALA A 104 -0.52 -8.41 -0.63
N PHE A 105 -0.85 -7.25 -1.18
CA PHE A 105 -0.71 -5.97 -0.45
C PHE A 105 -1.63 -5.93 0.77
N ASP A 106 -1.25 -5.16 1.78
CA ASP A 106 -2.13 -4.85 2.91
C ASP A 106 -3.22 -3.85 2.51
N SER A 107 -2.91 -2.97 1.55
CA SER A 107 -3.88 -2.03 0.98
C SER A 107 -3.55 -1.68 -0.47
N ILE A 108 -4.58 -1.35 -1.24
CA ILE A 108 -4.46 -0.80 -2.60
C ILE A 108 -5.26 0.50 -2.62
N MET A 109 -4.63 1.58 -3.09
CA MET A 109 -5.30 2.84 -3.42
C MET A 109 -5.65 2.82 -4.90
N VAL A 110 -6.94 2.68 -5.21
CA VAL A 110 -7.46 2.85 -6.57
C VAL A 110 -7.68 4.34 -6.80
N ASP A 111 -6.99 4.89 -7.79
CA ASP A 111 -7.06 6.31 -8.11
C ASP A 111 -7.96 6.53 -9.33
N ALA A 112 -9.23 6.77 -9.03
CA ALA A 112 -10.24 7.20 -10.00
C ALA A 112 -10.53 8.71 -9.91
N SER A 113 -9.54 9.51 -9.48
CA SER A 113 -9.67 10.98 -9.46
C SER A 113 -9.85 11.62 -10.84
N HIS A 114 -9.60 10.86 -11.91
CA HIS A 114 -9.86 11.25 -13.29
C HIS A 114 -11.34 11.09 -13.71
N ALA A 115 -12.17 10.49 -12.86
CA ALA A 115 -13.60 10.35 -13.12
C ALA A 115 -14.28 11.73 -13.14
N GLU A 116 -15.19 11.93 -14.09
CA GLU A 116 -15.86 13.23 -14.26
C GLU A 116 -16.93 13.44 -13.17
N THR A 117 -17.36 12.37 -12.50
CA THR A 117 -18.40 12.38 -11.47
C THR A 117 -18.04 11.54 -10.26
N ASP A 118 -18.62 11.89 -9.10
CA ASP A 118 -18.44 11.12 -7.86
C ASP A 118 -19.05 9.71 -7.99
N GLU A 119 -20.14 9.56 -8.75
CA GLU A 119 -20.75 8.27 -9.05
C GLU A 119 -19.83 7.36 -9.88
N GLU A 120 -19.16 7.90 -10.89
CA GLU A 120 -18.19 7.16 -11.71
C GLU A 120 -16.97 6.73 -10.91
N ASN A 121 -16.47 7.59 -10.01
CA ASN A 121 -15.40 7.24 -9.08
C ASN A 121 -15.78 6.04 -8.18
N ILE A 122 -17.00 6.03 -7.62
CA ILE A 122 -17.50 4.92 -6.79
C ILE A 122 -17.57 3.61 -7.59
N VAL A 123 -17.96 3.68 -8.86
CA VAL A 123 -18.04 2.51 -9.75
C VAL A 123 -16.66 1.99 -10.14
N LEU A 124 -15.68 2.87 -10.36
CA LEU A 124 -14.30 2.53 -10.75
C LEU A 124 -13.44 2.05 -9.59
N ALA A 125 -13.80 2.36 -8.34
CA ALA A 125 -13.17 1.83 -7.13
C ALA A 125 -14.04 0.76 -6.40
N PRO A 126 -14.51 -0.32 -7.05
CA PRO A 126 -15.41 -1.28 -6.43
C PRO A 126 -14.61 -2.33 -5.63
N LEU A 127 -13.77 -1.90 -4.68
CA LEU A 127 -13.10 -2.85 -3.78
C LEU A 127 -14.03 -3.19 -2.61
N ARG A 128 -14.85 -4.23 -2.81
CA ARG A 128 -15.60 -4.86 -1.72
C ARG A 128 -14.62 -5.38 -0.66
N ARG A 129 -14.87 -5.06 0.61
CA ARG A 129 -14.19 -5.68 1.75
C ARG A 129 -14.27 -7.20 1.62
N THR A 130 -13.15 -7.85 1.32
CA THR A 130 -13.01 -9.28 1.63
C THR A 130 -12.88 -9.38 3.14
N SER A 131 -13.84 -10.10 3.72
CA SER A 131 -14.01 -10.40 5.16
C SER A 131 -12.76 -10.98 5.80
#